data_AF-A0A133XHL1-F1
#
_entry.id   AF-A0A133XHL1-F1
#
_cell.length_a   1.000
_cell.length_b   1.000
_cell.length_c   1.000
_cell.angle_alpha   90.00
_cell.angle_beta   90.00
_cell.angle_gamma   90.00
#
_symmetry.space_group_name_H-M   'P 1'
#
loop_
_entity.id
_entity.type
_entity.pdbx_description
1 polymer ?
#
loop_
_entity_poly.entity_id
_entity_poly.type
_entity_poly.pdbx_seq_one_letter_code
_entity_poly.pdbx_strand_id
1 'polypeptide(L)' 'MYRVITTYRNGSTHPVVEKGPWHPDRHTAEQWAEELRSAGYHVRVETQRTAGDDHAGSNDELANALASMA' A
#
# COMPACT_ATOMS: atom_id res chain seq x y z
N MET A 1 -5.78 11.95 -5.80
CA MET A 1 -4.67 12.22 -4.86
C MET A 1 -3.89 10.95 -4.63
N TYR A 2 -2.65 11.05 -4.16
CA TYR A 2 -1.75 9.93 -3.93
C TYR A 2 -1.18 10.00 -2.52
N ARG A 3 -0.97 8.88 -1.85
CA ARG A 3 -0.26 8.84 -0.57
C ARG A 3 0.71 7.69 -0.53
N VAL A 4 1.70 7.80 0.33
CA VAL A 4 2.65 6.72 0.58
C VAL A 4 2.15 5.89 1.76
N ILE A 5 2.20 4.57 1.63
CA ILE A 5 1.94 3.63 2.71
C ILE A 5 3.24 2.88 2.99
N THR A 6 3.70 2.95 4.23
CA THR A 6 4.88 2.22 4.71
C THR A 6 4.45 1.01 5.51
N THR A 7 5.24 -0.05 5.43
CA THR A 7 5.06 -1.26 6.24
C THR A 7 6.40 -1.66 6.83
N TYR A 8 6.44 -1.88 8.14
CA TYR A 8 7.64 -2.29 8.85
C TYR A 8 7.32 -3.21 10.03
N ARG A 9 8.35 -3.90 10.53
CA ARG A 9 8.25 -4.76 11.72
C ARG A 9 8.86 -4.03 12.89
N ASN A 10 8.14 -3.96 14.01
CA ASN A 10 8.59 -3.34 15.25
C ASN A 10 8.72 -4.36 16.42
N GLY A 11 8.86 -5.65 16.10
CA GLY A 11 8.86 -6.73 17.09
C GLY A 11 7.48 -7.22 17.52
N SER A 12 6.40 -6.61 17.05
CA SER A 12 5.02 -7.09 17.27
C SER A 12 4.68 -8.28 16.36
N THR A 13 3.66 -9.05 16.75
CA THR A 13 3.10 -10.17 15.97
C THR A 13 2.60 -9.74 14.58
N HIS A 14 2.17 -8.49 14.44
CA HIS A 14 1.67 -7.93 13.19
C HIS A 14 2.58 -6.80 12.69
N PRO A 15 2.82 -6.70 11.36
CA PRO A 15 3.54 -5.56 10.80
C PRO A 15 2.75 -4.27 11.01
N VAL A 16 3.47 -3.19 11.28
CA VAL A 16 2.89 -1.85 11.40
C VAL A 16 2.71 -1.28 10.01
N VAL A 17 1.52 -0.73 9.75
CA VAL A 17 1.17 -0.07 8.49
C VAL A 17 0.89 1.40 8.79
N GLU A 18 1.71 2.30 8.26
CA GLU A 18 1.51 3.74 8.40
C GLU A 18 1.10 4.35 7.06
N LYS A 19 0.11 5.25 7.13
CA LYS A 19 -0.44 5.95 5.97
C LYS A 19 0.05 7.40 6.02
N GLY A 20 0.88 7.78 5.07
CA GLY A 20 1.36 9.13 4.91
C GLY A 20 0.25 10.11 4.48
N PRO A 21 0.59 11.41 4.44
CA PRO A 21 -0.31 12.45 3.97
C PRO A 21 -0.70 12.25 2.50
N TRP A 22 -1.87 12.79 2.13
CA TRP A 22 -2.29 12.84 0.74
C TRP A 22 -1.59 13.99 0.01
N HIS A 23 -1.01 13.67 -1.13
CA HIS A 23 -0.43 14.59 -2.07
C HIS A 23 -1.34 14.73 -3.30
N PRO A 24 -1.46 15.93 -3.88
CA PRO A 24 -2.23 16.14 -5.10
C PRO A 24 -1.55 15.48 -6.31
N ASP A 25 -0.22 15.47 -6.32
CA ASP A 25 0.61 14.99 -7.42
C ASP A 25 1.21 13.61 -7.13
N ARG A 26 1.35 12.80 -8.20
CA ARG A 26 1.89 11.44 -8.10
C ARG A 26 3.40 11.44 -7.91
N HIS A 27 4.10 12.32 -8.61
CA HIS A 27 5.56 12.38 -8.58
C HIS A 27 6.06 12.76 -7.18
N THR A 28 5.37 13.65 -6.46
CA THR A 28 5.66 13.89 -5.03
C THR A 28 5.56 12.61 -4.19
N ALA A 29 4.48 11.83 -4.34
CA ALA A 29 4.33 10.58 -3.59
C ALA A 29 5.39 9.53 -3.98
N GLU A 30 5.82 9.49 -5.24
CA GLU A 30 6.87 8.59 -5.71
C GLU A 30 8.25 8.97 -5.17
N GLN A 31 8.58 10.26 -5.10
CA GLN A 31 9.82 10.74 -4.47
C GLN A 31 9.92 10.29 -3.01
N TRP A 32 8.86 10.53 -2.23
CA TRP A 32 8.79 10.04 -0.84
C TRP A 32 8.91 8.53 -0.76
N ALA A 33 8.27 7.81 -1.68
CA ALA A 33 8.36 6.35 -1.70
C ALA A 33 9.79 5.86 -1.95
N GLU A 34 10.55 6.54 -2.80
CA GLU A 34 11.94 6.20 -3.09
C GLU A 34 12.88 6.47 -1.90
N GLU A 35 12.70 7.60 -1.23
CA GLU A 35 13.44 7.93 -0.01
C GLU A 35 13.19 6.89 1.10
N LEU A 36 11.92 6.50 1.30
CA LEU A 36 11.53 5.53 2.31
C LEU A 36 12.02 4.11 1.97
N ARG A 37 12.02 3.72 0.69
CA ARG A 37 12.63 2.45 0.25
C ARG A 37 14.13 2.43 0.52
N SER A 38 14.82 3.54 0.24
CA SER A 38 16.26 3.68 0.51
C SER A 38 16.58 3.57 2.00
N ALA A 39 15.64 3.99 2.87
CA ALA A 39 15.73 3.82 4.32
C ALA A 39 15.36 2.41 4.82
N GLY A 40 14.98 1.48 3.93
CA GLY A 40 14.68 0.08 4.25
C GLY A 40 13.22 -0.21 4.59
N TYR A 41 12.30 0.72 4.37
CA TYR A 41 10.88 0.47 4.55
C TYR A 41 10.29 -0.28 3.34
N HIS A 42 9.28 -1.11 3.58
CA HIS A 42 8.43 -1.60 2.50
C HIS A 42 7.40 -0.53 2.16
N VAL A 43 7.32 -0.11 0.90
CA VAL A 43 6.53 1.06 0.50
C VAL A 43 5.61 0.78 -0.69
N ARG A 44 4.36 1.24 -0.60
CA ARG A 44 3.36 1.27 -1.68
C ARG A 44 2.78 2.67 -1.84
N VAL A 45 2.61 3.12 -3.08
CA VAL A 45 1.83 4.33 -3.38
C VAL A 45 0.37 3.94 -3.54
N GLU A 46 -0.50 4.56 -2.76
CA GLU A 46 -1.95 4.42 -2.87
C GLU A 46 -2.54 5.60 -3.62
N THR A 47 -3.43 5.32 -4.57
CA THR A 47 -4.22 6.35 -5.25
C THR A 47 -5.58 6.44 -4.58
N GLN A 48 -6.01 7.65 -4.25
CA GLN A 48 -7.35 7.91 -3.72
C GLN A 48 -8.37 7.60 -4.82
N ARG A 49 -8.99 6.41 -4.74
CA ARG A 49 -10.17 6.09 -5.54
C ARG A 49 -11.36 6.83 -4.91
N THR A 50 -11.94 7.76 -5.66
CA THR A 50 -13.30 8.25 -5.38
C THR A 50 -14.27 7.08 -5.57
N ALA A 51 -15.18 6.88 -4.62
CA ALA A 51 -16.19 5.81 -4.67
C ALA A 51 -16.88 5.80 -6.05
N GLY A 52 -16.58 4.79 -6.87
CA GLY A 52 -16.98 4.73 -8.28
C GLY A 52 -15.98 3.97 -9.18
N ASP A 53 -14.75 3.76 -8.74
CA ASP A 53 -13.77 2.90 -9.42
C ASP A 53 -13.74 1.51 -8.76
N ASP A 54 -14.79 0.72 -9.05
CA ASP A 54 -14.84 -0.72 -8.79
C ASP A 54 -13.77 -1.43 -9.62
N HIS A 55 -12.56 -1.53 -9.05
CA HIS A 55 -11.64 -2.62 -9.36
C HIS A 55 -11.49 -3.48 -8.13
N ALA A 56 -12.55 -4.25 -7.88
CA ALA A 56 -12.55 -5.48 -7.11
C ALA A 56 -11.60 -6.49 -7.78
N GLY A 57 -10.32 -6.44 -7.41
CA GLY A 57 -9.28 -7.27 -8.01
C GLY A 57 -8.14 -7.56 -7.04
N SER A 58 -8.43 -7.77 -5.75
CA SER A 58 -7.39 -8.16 -4.80
C SER A 58 -7.87 -9.04 -3.65
N ASN A 59 -9.19 -9.25 -3.50
CA ASN A 59 -9.71 -10.15 -2.46
C ASN A 59 -10.18 -11.48 -3.07
N ASP A 60 -10.77 -11.47 -4.26
CA ASP A 60 -11.22 -12.68 -4.95
C ASP A 60 -10.04 -13.56 -5.41
N GLU A 61 -8.94 -12.97 -5.88
CA GLU A 61 -7.74 -13.73 -6.26
C GLU A 61 -7.05 -14.37 -5.05
N LEU A 62 -7.00 -13.66 -3.91
CA LEU A 62 -6.45 -14.22 -2.67
C LEU A 62 -7.37 -15.33 -2.10
N ALA A 63 -8.69 -15.13 -2.15
CA ALA A 63 -9.66 -16.13 -1.72
C ALA A 63 -9.64 -17.38 -2.60
N ASN A 64 -9.47 -17.23 -3.92
CA ASN A 64 -9.39 -18.34 -4.86
C ASN A 64 -8.05 -19.11 -4.72
N ALA A 65 -6.95 -18.41 -4.46
CA ALA A 65 -5.66 -19.04 -4.14
C ALA A 65 -5.71 -19.84 -2.83
N LEU A 66 -6.41 -19.33 -1.81
CA LEU A 66 -6.60 -20.03 -0.54
C LEU A 66 -7.49 -21.27 -0.68
N ALA A 67 -8.57 -21.18 -1.47
CA ALA A 67 -9.48 -22.30 -1.71
C ALA A 67 -8.84 -23.45 -2.50
N SER A 68 -7.78 -23.18 -3.27
CA SER A 68 -7.07 -24.19 -4.07
C SER A 68 -5.97 -24.95 -3.31
N MET A 69 -5.73 -24.64 -2.02
CA MET A 69 -4.79 -25.36 -1.14
C MET A 69 -5.46 -26.37 -0.19
N ALA A 70 -6.75 -26.67 -0.38
CA ALA A 70 -7.50 -27.62 0.43
C ALA A 70 -7.65 -28.99 -0.26
#